data_AF-A0A847ZTG6-F1
#
_entry.id   AF-A0A847ZTG6-F1
#
_cell.length_a   1.000
_cell.length_b   1.000
_cell.length_c   1.000
_cell.angle_alpha   90.00
_cell.angle_beta   90.00
_cell.angle_gamma   90.00
#
_symmetry.space_group_name_H-M   'P 1'
#
loop_
_entity.id
_entity.type
_entity.pdbx_description
1 polymer ?
#
loop_
_entity_poly.entity_id
_entity_poly.type
_entity_poly.pdbx_seq_one_letter_code
_entity_poly.pdbx_strand_id
1 'polypeptide(L)'
;KADHLFVENVAVAASHQGTGLARKLLARAEALARASGLAEVRLLTNKAFVSNLALNERLGFELVEEVPFPGGGITVHFRKRVSQTA
;
A
#
# COMPACT_ATOMS: atom_id res chain seq x y z
N LYS A 1 -16.60 -13.39 0.83
CA LYS A 1 -15.38 -13.39 0.00
C LYS A 1 -14.73 -12.02 0.19
N ALA A 2 -13.42 -11.92 0.43
CA ALA A 2 -12.76 -10.62 0.51
C ALA A 2 -12.91 -9.87 -0.84
N ASP A 3 -13.11 -8.56 -0.81
CA ASP A 3 -13.22 -7.70 -2.00
C ASP A 3 -11.85 -7.14 -2.44
N HIS A 4 -10.84 -7.18 -1.56
CA HIS A 4 -9.48 -6.71 -1.81
C HIS A 4 -8.43 -7.49 -0.99
N LEU A 5 -7.15 -7.33 -1.36
CA LEU A 5 -6.01 -7.72 -0.53
C LEU A 5 -5.58 -6.52 0.32
N PHE A 6 -5.53 -6.69 1.64
CA PHE A 6 -5.05 -5.64 2.54
C PHE A 6 -3.59 -5.90 2.93
N VAL A 7 -2.75 -4.89 2.74
CA VAL A 7 -1.37 -4.88 3.22
C VAL A 7 -1.35 -4.15 4.56
N GLU A 8 -1.28 -4.92 5.64
CA GLU A 8 -1.29 -4.38 7.00
C GLU A 8 -0.01 -3.58 7.31
N ASN A 9 1.16 -4.10 6.93
CA ASN A 9 2.43 -3.42 7.16
C ASN A 9 3.50 -3.82 6.14
N VAL A 10 4.36 -2.87 5.79
CA VAL A 10 5.59 -3.09 5.02
C VAL A 10 6.72 -2.34 5.71
N ALA A 11 7.75 -3.06 6.12
CA ALA A 11 8.94 -2.47 6.69
C ALA A 11 10.19 -2.94 5.92
N VAL A 12 11.10 -2.01 5.69
CA VAL A 12 12.43 -2.29 5.15
C VAL A 12 13.45 -1.78 6.16
N ALA A 13 14.37 -2.65 6.58
CA ALA A 13 15.47 -2.28 7.46
C ALA A 13 16.22 -1.06 6.93
N ALA A 14 16.60 -0.13 7.82
CA ALA A 14 17.20 1.15 7.45
C ALA A 14 18.42 1.00 6.52
N SER A 15 19.28 0.00 6.78
CA SER A 15 20.46 -0.34 5.96
C SER A 15 20.15 -0.80 4.54
N HIS A 16 18.88 -1.09 4.23
CA HIS A 16 18.43 -1.57 2.93
C HIS A 16 17.40 -0.64 2.28
N GLN A 17 17.13 0.54 2.86
CA GLN A 17 16.26 1.53 2.24
C GLN A 17 16.92 2.13 0.98
N GLY A 18 16.11 2.70 0.08
CA GLY A 18 16.61 3.23 -1.21
C GLY A 18 16.95 2.17 -2.26
N THR A 19 17.01 0.88 -1.90
CA THR A 19 17.32 -0.23 -2.83
C THR A 19 16.11 -0.72 -3.65
N GLY A 20 14.93 -0.16 -3.39
CA GLY A 20 13.69 -0.53 -4.09
C GLY A 20 12.98 -1.77 -3.54
N LEU A 21 13.34 -2.27 -2.35
CA LEU A 21 12.68 -3.43 -1.73
C LEU A 21 11.20 -3.20 -1.45
N ALA A 22 10.80 -2.03 -0.95
CA ALA A 22 9.39 -1.73 -0.68
C ALA A 22 8.52 -1.87 -1.95
N ARG A 23 9.02 -1.40 -3.09
CA ARG A 23 8.38 -1.59 -4.40
C ARG A 23 8.27 -3.07 -4.79
N LYS A 24 9.32 -3.88 -4.56
CA LYS A 24 9.26 -5.33 -4.83
C LYS A 24 8.24 -6.04 -3.96
N LEU A 25 8.16 -5.68 -2.68
CA LEU A 25 7.18 -6.23 -1.74
C LEU A 25 5.74 -5.86 -2.14
N LEU A 26 5.49 -4.59 -2.49
CA LEU A 26 4.17 -4.15 -2.95
C LEU A 26 3.78 -4.77 -4.30
N ALA A 27 4.72 -4.93 -5.23
CA ALA A 27 4.47 -5.66 -6.48
C ALA A 27 4.10 -7.13 -6.24
N ARG A 28 4.69 -7.77 -5.21
CA ARG A 28 4.30 -9.13 -4.80
C ARG A 28 2.87 -9.16 -4.25
N ALA A 29 2.48 -8.17 -3.45
CA ALA A 29 1.11 -8.04 -2.96
C ALA A 29 0.10 -7.89 -4.12
N GLU A 30 0.42 -7.08 -5.13
CA GLU A 30 -0.41 -6.98 -6.35
C GLU A 30 -0.54 -8.32 -7.08
N ALA A 31 0.56 -9.06 -7.24
CA ALA A 31 0.53 -10.38 -7.87
C ALA A 31 -0.32 -11.38 -7.07
N LEU A 32 -0.27 -11.34 -5.74
CA LEU A 32 -1.10 -12.18 -4.87
C LEU A 32 -2.59 -11.81 -4.98
N ALA A 33 -2.91 -10.52 -5.06
CA ALA A 33 -4.29 -10.08 -5.28
C ALA A 33 -4.84 -10.60 -6.61
N ARG A 34 -4.07 -10.47 -7.71
CA ARG A 34 -4.44 -11.01 -9.03
C ARG A 34 -4.66 -12.53 -8.98
N ALA A 35 -3.71 -13.28 -8.40
CA ALA A 35 -3.81 -14.73 -8.29
C ALA A 35 -5.01 -15.20 -7.44
N SER A 36 -5.48 -14.35 -6.53
CA SER A 36 -6.66 -14.61 -5.68
C SER A 36 -7.97 -14.14 -6.31
N GLY A 37 -7.96 -13.62 -7.54
CA GLY A 37 -9.12 -13.06 -8.22
C GLY A 37 -9.64 -11.76 -7.58
N LEU A 38 -8.79 -11.05 -6.83
CA LEU A 38 -9.11 -9.78 -6.20
C LEU A 38 -8.74 -8.63 -7.12
N ALA A 39 -9.59 -7.59 -7.17
CA ALA A 39 -9.43 -6.47 -8.09
C ALA A 39 -8.56 -5.34 -7.53
N GLU A 40 -8.27 -5.34 -6.22
CA GLU A 40 -7.64 -4.19 -5.54
C GLU A 40 -6.67 -4.65 -4.46
N VAL A 41 -5.61 -3.85 -4.27
CA VAL A 41 -4.75 -3.84 -3.08
C VAL A 41 -5.03 -2.57 -2.29
N ARG A 42 -5.15 -2.68 -0.97
CA ARG A 42 -5.29 -1.53 -0.07
C ARG A 42 -4.24 -1.53 1.02
N LEU A 43 -3.86 -0.35 1.47
CA LEU A 43 -2.92 -0.14 2.57
C LEU A 43 -3.22 1.18 3.27
N LEU A 44 -2.56 1.41 4.40
CA LEU A 44 -2.62 2.69 5.10
C LEU A 44 -1.24 3.12 5.58
N THR A 45 -1.08 4.41 5.83
CA THR A 45 0.11 4.97 6.49
C THR A 45 -0.27 6.17 7.34
N ASN A 46 0.56 6.50 8.32
CA ASN A 46 0.45 7.79 9.00
C ASN A 46 0.83 8.92 8.04
N LYS A 47 0.05 10.01 8.00
CA LYS A 47 0.28 11.20 7.17
C LYS A 47 1.62 11.88 7.46
N ALA A 48 2.15 11.74 8.68
CA ALA A 48 3.48 12.24 9.04
C ALA A 48 4.61 11.50 8.30
N PHE A 49 4.36 10.31 7.74
CA PHE A 49 5.37 9.53 7.02
C PHE A 49 5.40 9.90 5.54
N VAL A 50 5.91 11.10 5.25
CA VAL A 50 5.94 11.70 3.89
C VAL A 50 6.60 10.78 2.85
N SER A 51 7.64 10.05 3.22
CA SER A 51 8.29 9.07 2.32
C SER A 51 7.35 7.93 1.90
N ASN A 52 6.45 7.50 2.79
CA ASN A 52 5.45 6.48 2.47
C ASN A 52 4.39 7.05 1.53
N LEU A 53 3.90 8.26 1.77
CA LEU A 53 2.94 8.94 0.89
C LEU A 53 3.50 9.03 -0.54
N ALA A 54 4.70 9.61 -0.68
CA ALA A 54 5.36 9.76 -1.97
C ALA A 54 5.67 8.42 -2.64
N LEU A 55 6.03 7.38 -1.88
CA LEU A 55 6.23 6.04 -2.42
C LEU A 55 4.93 5.46 -2.99
N ASN A 56 3.84 5.51 -2.22
CA ASN A 56 2.55 4.95 -2.61
C ASN A 56 2.01 5.64 -3.88
N GLU A 57 2.04 6.98 -3.92
CA GLU A 57 1.65 7.76 -5.09
C GLU A 57 2.49 7.39 -6.33
N ARG A 58 3.82 7.32 -6.18
CA ARG A 58 4.73 6.90 -7.28
C ARG A 58 4.47 5.48 -7.76
N LEU A 59 3.97 4.61 -6.91
CA LEU A 59 3.59 3.24 -7.25
C LEU A 59 2.18 3.14 -7.83
N GLY A 60 1.47 4.26 -8.00
CA GLY A 60 0.12 4.31 -8.56
C GLY A 60 -0.97 3.91 -7.58
N PHE A 61 -0.71 3.99 -6.28
CA PHE A 61 -1.77 3.96 -5.29
C PHE A 61 -2.44 5.32 -5.20
N GLU A 62 -3.77 5.31 -5.21
CA GLU A 62 -4.63 6.46 -5.05
C GLU A 62 -4.97 6.65 -3.57
N LEU A 63 -4.89 7.88 -3.07
CA LEU A 63 -5.44 8.25 -1.78
C LEU A 63 -6.97 8.12 -1.84
N VAL A 64 -7.54 7.39 -0.89
CA VAL A 64 -9.00 7.15 -0.79
C VAL A 64 -9.60 8.06 0.27
N GLU A 65 -9.01 8.09 1.45
CA GLU A 65 -9.51 8.83 2.59
C GLU A 65 -8.40 9.18 3.57
N GLU A 66 -8.61 10.25 4.32
CA GLU A 66 -7.82 10.62 5.48
C GLU A 66 -8.72 10.57 6.71
N VAL A 67 -8.30 9.83 7.72
CA VAL A 67 -9.10 9.58 8.93
C VAL A 67 -8.27 9.94 10.16
N PRO A 68 -8.82 10.71 11.14
CA PRO A 68 -8.13 10.94 12.40
C PRO A 68 -7.80 9.61 13.11
N PHE A 69 -6.57 9.47 13.59
CA PHE A 69 -6.17 8.29 14.36
C PHE A 69 -6.40 8.52 15.86
N PRO A 70 -7.00 7.55 16.59
CA PRO A 70 -7.14 7.65 18.04
C PRO A 70 -5.78 7.83 18.73
N GLY A 71 -5.62 8.90 19.51
CA GLY A 71 -4.33 9.27 20.10
C GLY A 71 -3.51 10.27 19.28
N GLY A 72 -4.04 10.74 18.14
CA GLY A 72 -3.50 11.84 17.35
C GLY A 72 -2.89 11.40 16.02
N GLY A 73 -2.74 12.37 15.12
CA GLY A 73 -2.29 12.15 13.74
C GLY A 73 -3.44 11.80 12.79
N ILE A 74 -3.07 11.54 11.55
CA ILE A 74 -4.01 11.25 10.45
C ILE A 74 -3.54 9.96 9.79
N THR A 75 -4.43 9.00 9.66
CA THR A 75 -4.23 7.81 8.83
C THR A 75 -4.66 8.12 7.42
N VAL A 76 -3.81 7.84 6.45
CA VAL A 76 -4.08 7.98 5.02
C VAL A 76 -4.29 6.58 4.46
N HIS A 77 -5.48 6.34 3.91
CA HIS A 77 -5.82 5.09 3.24
C HIS A 77 -5.57 5.20 1.75
N PHE A 78 -4.95 4.16 1.20
CA PHE A 78 -4.61 4.05 -0.21
C PHE A 78 -5.25 2.81 -0.83
N ARG A 79 -5.58 2.90 -2.12
CA ARG A 79 -5.95 1.74 -2.94
C ARG A 79 -5.19 1.74 -4.26
N LYS A 80 -5.03 0.55 -4.84
CA LYS A 80 -4.60 0.39 -6.23
C LYS A 80 -5.38 -0.73 -6.87
N ARG A 81 -6.03 -0.45 -8.01
CA ARG A 81 -6.66 -1.49 -8.83
C ARG A 81 -5.57 -2.33 -9.48
N VAL A 82 -5.73 -3.64 -9.44
CA VAL A 82 -4.87 -4.58 -10.14
C VAL A 82 -5.65 -5.20 -11.28
N SER A 83 -5.16 -5.05 -12.50
CA SER A 83 -5.73 -5.76 -13.65
C SER A 83 -5.60 -7.26 -13.41
N GLN A 84 -6.70 -8.00 -13.59
CA GLN A 84 -6.61 -9.45 -13.68
C GLN A 84 -5.81 -9.76 -14.94
N THR A 85 -4.79 -10.60 -14.80
CA THR A 85 -4.18 -11.20 -15.98
C THR A 85 -5.24 -12.15 -16.55
N ALA A 86 -5.61 -11.92 -17.81
CA ALA A 86 -6.57 -12.78 -18.53
C ALA A 86 -6.11 -14.24 -18.55
#